data_AF-A0A2L2NIA6-F1
#
_entry.id   AF-A0A2L2NIA6-F1
#
_cell.length_a   1.000
_cell.length_b   1.000
_cell.length_c   1.000
_cell.angle_alpha   90.00
_cell.angle_beta   90.00
_cell.angle_gamma   90.00
#
_symmetry.space_group_name_H-M   'P 1'
#
loop_
_entity.id
_entity.type
_entity.pdbx_description
1 polymer ?
#
loop_
_entity_poly.entity_id
_entity_poly.type
_entity_poly.pdbx_seq_one_letter_code
_entity_poly.pdbx_strand_id
1 'polypeptide(L)'
;MKRQTLVGMIASLTVLGVSFLPVQAQKTTASQPNSNLVNAIAQTIRKEFADSDWNEIKKDITFQYTEVDLNQDGTKETLVSIQHGFPCNNRHCPVYIYQKNGNNYRFISYVFTSRGELQVAILRSRSKGWINIAAPVFTYEPREIAWRVFKFDGKKYQLTSQKLSSAPKQIVLRETSGSKYTFPESGEQ
;
A
#
# COMPACT_ATOMS: atom_id res chain seq x y z
N MET A 1 -14.72 -85.82 3.16
CA MET A 1 -15.10 -84.52 2.54
C MET A 1 -15.82 -83.68 3.58
N LYS A 2 -15.20 -82.61 4.09
CA LYS A 2 -15.78 -81.75 5.16
C LYS A 2 -16.14 -80.37 4.59
N ARG A 3 -17.42 -80.00 4.79
CA ARG A 3 -17.98 -78.66 4.55
C ARG A 3 -17.31 -77.63 5.46
N GLN A 4 -17.00 -76.45 4.92
CA GLN A 4 -16.68 -75.26 5.72
C GLN A 4 -17.73 -74.19 5.48
N THR A 5 -18.14 -73.59 6.58
CA THR A 5 -19.30 -72.72 6.74
C THR A 5 -18.89 -71.25 6.60
N LEU A 6 -19.78 -70.51 5.94
CA LEU A 6 -19.82 -69.07 5.76
C LEU A 6 -19.64 -68.30 7.08
N VAL A 7 -18.81 -67.26 7.09
CA VAL A 7 -18.85 -66.17 8.07
C VAL A 7 -19.11 -64.88 7.29
N GLY A 8 -20.31 -64.33 7.46
CA GLY A 8 -20.69 -63.02 6.94
C GLY A 8 -20.20 -61.92 7.88
N MET A 9 -19.56 -60.89 7.33
CA MET A 9 -19.36 -59.61 8.00
C MET A 9 -20.19 -58.54 7.28
N ILE A 10 -21.15 -57.99 8.01
CA ILE A 10 -21.89 -56.78 7.65
C ILE A 10 -21.05 -55.61 8.16
N ALA A 11 -20.45 -54.84 7.26
CA ALA A 11 -19.78 -53.59 7.59
C ALA A 11 -20.75 -52.43 7.33
N SER A 12 -21.30 -51.84 8.39
CA SER A 12 -22.12 -50.63 8.35
C SER A 12 -21.27 -49.43 7.96
N LEU A 13 -21.61 -48.80 6.84
CA LEU A 13 -21.01 -47.57 6.34
C LEU A 13 -21.77 -46.37 6.92
N THR A 14 -21.25 -45.72 7.96
CA THR A 14 -21.77 -44.43 8.45
C THR A 14 -21.09 -43.29 7.69
N VAL A 15 -21.79 -42.77 6.69
CA VAL A 15 -21.40 -41.54 5.98
C VAL A 15 -21.75 -40.34 6.86
N LEU A 16 -20.75 -39.84 7.60
CA LEU A 16 -20.86 -38.56 8.29
C LEU A 16 -20.85 -37.44 7.25
N GLY A 17 -22.04 -36.95 6.91
CA GLY A 17 -22.23 -35.77 6.07
C GLY A 17 -21.67 -34.53 6.75
N VAL A 18 -20.49 -34.10 6.30
CA VAL A 18 -19.92 -32.80 6.68
C VAL A 18 -20.67 -31.73 5.90
N SER A 19 -21.59 -31.05 6.58
CA SER A 19 -22.28 -29.88 6.05
C SER A 19 -21.29 -28.75 5.82
N PHE A 20 -20.83 -28.58 4.59
CA PHE A 20 -20.09 -27.38 4.17
C PHE A 20 -21.07 -26.20 4.17
N LEU A 21 -21.10 -25.44 5.27
CA LEU A 21 -21.73 -24.12 5.23
C LEU A 21 -20.95 -23.24 4.24
N PRO A 22 -21.62 -22.57 3.30
CA PRO A 22 -20.96 -21.63 2.42
C PRO A 22 -20.39 -20.50 3.27
N VAL A 23 -19.07 -20.34 3.24
CA VAL A 23 -18.40 -19.15 3.77
C VAL A 23 -18.94 -17.97 2.97
N GLN A 24 -19.93 -17.28 3.53
CA GLN A 24 -20.35 -15.98 3.01
C GLN A 24 -19.13 -15.08 3.09
N ALA A 25 -18.55 -14.77 1.93
CA ALA A 25 -17.52 -13.75 1.82
C ALA A 25 -18.13 -12.44 2.34
N GLN A 26 -17.85 -12.12 3.60
CA GLN A 26 -18.19 -10.83 4.18
C GLN A 26 -17.51 -9.80 3.30
N LYS A 27 -18.32 -9.07 2.53
CA LYS A 27 -17.91 -7.90 1.76
C LYS A 27 -17.37 -6.93 2.81
N THR A 28 -16.05 -6.90 2.97
CA THR A 28 -15.38 -6.03 3.93
C THR A 28 -15.71 -4.61 3.53
N THR A 29 -16.66 -3.99 4.22
CA THR A 29 -16.88 -2.55 4.14
C THR A 29 -15.52 -1.93 4.44
N ALA A 30 -14.96 -1.18 3.48
CA ALA A 30 -13.64 -0.61 3.62
C ALA A 30 -13.58 0.17 4.93
N SER A 31 -12.83 -0.36 5.91
CA SER A 31 -12.71 0.30 7.20
C SER A 31 -12.12 1.69 6.97
N GLN A 32 -12.69 2.69 7.63
CA GLN A 32 -12.11 4.03 7.64
C GLN A 32 -10.63 3.96 8.08
N PRO A 33 -9.76 4.82 7.54
CA PRO A 33 -8.36 4.84 7.94
C PRO A 33 -8.25 5.16 9.43
N ASN A 34 -7.23 4.63 10.08
CA ASN A 34 -6.91 4.98 11.46
C ASN A 34 -6.74 6.51 11.59
N SER A 35 -7.43 7.13 12.55
CA SER A 35 -7.40 8.59 12.75
C SER A 35 -5.99 9.14 13.00
N ASN A 36 -5.11 8.39 13.67
CA ASN A 36 -3.72 8.78 13.88
C ASN A 36 -2.92 8.80 12.57
N LEU A 37 -3.22 7.91 11.63
CA LEU A 37 -2.64 7.96 10.29
C LEU A 37 -3.13 9.20 9.54
N VAL A 38 -4.44 9.44 9.53
CA VAL A 38 -5.03 10.64 8.90
C VAL A 38 -4.39 11.92 9.45
N ASN A 39 -4.24 12.01 10.77
CA ASN A 39 -3.60 13.14 11.43
C ASN A 39 -2.13 13.29 11.03
N ALA A 40 -1.37 12.19 10.94
CA ALA A 40 0.02 12.24 10.51
C ALA A 40 0.17 12.70 9.05
N ILE A 41 -0.73 12.25 8.16
CA ILE A 41 -0.77 12.71 6.76
C ILE A 41 -1.08 14.20 6.71
N ALA A 42 -2.13 14.66 7.41
CA ALA A 42 -2.49 16.08 7.47
C ALA A 42 -1.34 16.94 8.00
N GLN A 43 -0.67 16.53 9.07
CA GLN A 43 0.48 17.24 9.63
C GLN A 43 1.65 17.31 8.65
N THR A 44 1.93 16.23 7.91
CA THR A 44 2.99 16.20 6.90
C THR A 44 2.71 17.20 5.79
N ILE A 45 1.50 17.16 5.22
CA ILE A 45 1.09 18.05 4.13
C ILE A 45 1.06 19.51 4.60
N ARG A 46 0.46 19.80 5.76
CA ARG A 46 0.46 21.16 6.34
C ARG A 46 1.87 21.71 6.53
N LYS A 47 2.82 20.86 6.95
CA LYS A 47 4.21 21.27 7.13
C LYS A 47 4.91 21.56 5.80
N GLU A 48 4.67 20.74 4.78
CA GLU A 48 5.25 20.93 3.45
C GLU A 48 4.69 22.18 2.73
N PHE A 49 3.43 22.51 3.00
CA PHE A 49 2.71 23.62 2.38
C PHE A 49 2.24 24.64 3.43
N ALA A 50 3.15 25.04 4.33
CA ALA A 50 2.84 25.91 5.45
C ALA A 50 2.28 27.29 5.05
N ASP A 51 2.60 27.75 3.83
CA ASP A 51 2.14 29.03 3.28
C ASP A 51 0.77 28.95 2.59
N SER A 52 0.14 27.76 2.55
CA SER A 52 -1.17 27.54 1.92
C SER A 52 -2.30 27.43 2.95
N ASP A 53 -3.50 27.88 2.59
CA ASP A 53 -4.68 27.68 3.47
C ASP A 53 -5.04 26.18 3.52
N TRP A 54 -4.82 25.56 4.68
CA TRP A 54 -5.16 24.16 4.92
C TRP A 54 -6.64 23.85 4.63
N ASN A 55 -7.56 24.76 4.99
CA ASN A 55 -8.98 24.54 4.80
C ASN A 55 -9.38 24.55 3.34
N GLU A 56 -8.64 25.28 2.51
CA GLU A 56 -8.78 25.25 1.07
C GLU A 56 -8.21 23.96 0.49
N ILE A 57 -6.93 23.67 0.74
CA ILE A 57 -6.24 22.57 0.06
C ILE A 57 -6.74 21.18 0.49
N LYS A 58 -7.21 21.00 1.73
CA LYS A 58 -7.58 19.67 2.25
C LYS A 58 -8.79 19.05 1.55
N LYS A 59 -9.68 19.87 0.98
CA LYS A 59 -10.95 19.44 0.40
C LYS A 59 -10.75 18.56 -0.83
N ASP A 60 -9.70 18.84 -1.59
CA ASP A 60 -9.43 18.15 -2.86
C ASP A 60 -8.43 17.00 -2.70
N ILE A 61 -7.89 16.80 -1.49
CA ILE A 61 -6.90 15.74 -1.28
C ILE A 61 -7.62 14.41 -1.12
N THR A 62 -7.34 13.52 -2.07
CA THR A 62 -7.69 12.11 -1.96
C THR A 62 -6.42 11.28 -1.84
N PHE A 63 -6.45 10.24 -1.03
CA PHE A 63 -5.31 9.36 -0.83
C PHE A 63 -5.74 7.88 -0.78
N GLN A 64 -4.76 7.02 -1.05
CA GLN A 64 -4.82 5.58 -0.84
C GLN A 64 -3.60 5.16 -0.04
N TYR A 65 -3.67 4.04 0.66
CA TYR A 65 -2.49 3.51 1.31
C TYR A 65 -2.40 1.98 1.27
N THR A 66 -1.19 1.49 1.44
CA THR A 66 -0.86 0.07 1.64
C THR A 66 0.17 -0.03 2.75
N GLU A 67 0.36 -1.24 3.27
CA GLU A 67 1.35 -1.51 4.32
C GLU A 67 2.35 -2.56 3.84
N VAL A 68 3.65 -2.24 3.95
CA VAL A 68 4.74 -3.12 3.55
C VAL A 68 5.85 -3.03 4.59
N ASP A 69 6.37 -4.16 5.03
CA ASP A 69 7.56 -4.23 5.88
C ASP A 69 8.81 -3.96 5.01
N LEU A 70 9.21 -2.70 4.92
CA LEU A 70 10.28 -2.26 4.02
C LEU A 70 11.66 -2.54 4.61
N ASN A 71 11.79 -2.58 5.93
CA ASN A 71 13.08 -2.79 6.61
C ASN A 71 13.27 -4.21 7.18
N GLN A 72 12.22 -5.04 7.16
CA GLN A 72 12.16 -6.38 7.71
C GLN A 72 12.37 -6.50 9.22
N ASP A 73 11.91 -5.51 9.96
CA ASP A 73 11.87 -5.58 11.43
C ASP A 73 10.58 -6.21 11.97
N GLY A 74 9.65 -6.60 11.08
CA GLY A 74 8.34 -7.16 11.42
C GLY A 74 7.24 -6.13 11.58
N THR A 75 7.56 -4.83 11.62
CA THR A 75 6.62 -3.71 11.62
C THR A 75 6.50 -3.16 10.21
N LYS A 76 5.28 -3.12 9.67
CA LYS A 76 5.05 -2.57 8.33
C LYS A 76 5.11 -1.05 8.33
N GLU A 77 5.74 -0.50 7.31
CA GLU A 77 5.58 0.89 6.92
C GLU A 77 4.30 1.10 6.11
N THR A 78 3.66 2.24 6.32
CA THR A 78 2.49 2.68 5.56
C THR A 78 2.93 3.57 4.40
N LEU A 79 2.64 3.14 3.18
CA LEU A 79 2.85 3.91 1.96
C LEU A 79 1.53 4.60 1.59
N VAL A 80 1.50 5.92 1.62
CA VAL A 80 0.33 6.76 1.36
C VAL A 80 0.51 7.49 0.04
N SER A 81 -0.21 7.08 -0.99
CA SER A 81 -0.20 7.73 -2.30
C SER A 81 -1.29 8.77 -2.40
N ILE A 82 -0.91 10.03 -2.65
CA ILE A 82 -1.87 11.08 -3.00
C ILE A 82 -2.40 10.80 -4.40
N GLN A 83 -3.72 10.65 -4.52
CA GLN A 83 -4.42 10.36 -5.78
C GLN A 83 -4.83 11.64 -6.50
N HIS A 84 -5.22 12.65 -5.73
CA HIS A 84 -5.64 13.96 -6.22
C HIS A 84 -5.35 15.03 -5.16
N GLY A 85 -5.34 16.29 -5.60
CA GLY A 85 -5.24 17.46 -4.73
C GLY A 85 -3.88 18.15 -4.79
N PHE A 86 -3.76 19.21 -4.01
CA PHE A 86 -2.64 20.15 -4.03
C PHE A 86 -1.23 19.54 -3.92
N PRO A 87 -0.97 18.46 -3.15
CA PRO A 87 0.36 17.86 -3.09
C PRO A 87 0.84 17.27 -4.42
N CYS A 88 -0.09 16.96 -5.34
CA CYS A 88 0.26 16.59 -6.71
C CYS A 88 0.51 17.85 -7.55
N ASN A 89 1.67 17.92 -8.20
CA ASN A 89 1.90 18.93 -9.22
C ASN A 89 1.44 18.43 -10.61
N ASN A 90 1.78 19.15 -11.68
CA ASN A 90 1.38 18.78 -13.03
C ASN A 90 2.00 17.48 -13.56
N ARG A 91 3.03 16.94 -12.89
CA ARG A 91 3.78 15.77 -13.37
C ARG A 91 3.96 14.67 -12.35
N HIS A 92 3.99 15.00 -11.07
CA HIS A 92 4.30 14.07 -10.01
C HIS A 92 3.32 14.16 -8.86
N CYS A 93 3.02 13.02 -8.27
CA CYS A 93 2.30 12.89 -7.01
C CYS A 93 3.22 12.23 -5.98
N PRO A 94 3.24 12.73 -4.73
CA PRO A 94 4.03 12.12 -3.68
C PRO A 94 3.37 10.83 -3.19
N VAL A 95 4.23 9.89 -2.81
CA VAL A 95 3.89 8.74 -1.98
C VAL A 95 4.66 8.86 -0.69
N TYR A 96 3.97 9.27 0.37
CA TYR A 96 4.53 9.43 1.70
C TYR A 96 4.71 8.07 2.37
N ILE A 97 5.82 7.91 3.10
CA ILE A 97 6.17 6.66 3.78
C ILE A 97 6.23 6.95 5.27
N TYR A 98 5.39 6.26 6.03
CA TYR A 98 5.29 6.36 7.48
C TYR A 98 5.72 5.06 8.15
N GLN A 99 6.43 5.17 9.26
CA GLN A 99 6.67 4.06 10.16
C GLN A 99 5.70 4.13 11.32
N LYS A 100 5.09 2.99 11.67
CA LYS A 100 4.24 2.88 12.85
C LYS A 100 5.11 2.90 14.11
N ASN A 101 4.75 3.73 15.08
CA ASN A 101 5.38 3.80 16.40
C ASN A 101 4.29 3.73 17.48
N GLY A 102 4.05 2.53 17.99
CA GLY A 102 2.89 2.23 18.82
C GLY A 102 1.59 2.50 18.06
N ASN A 103 0.79 3.45 18.57
CA ASN A 103 -0.45 3.89 17.93
C ASN A 103 -0.26 5.10 17.00
N ASN A 104 0.95 5.66 16.90
CA ASN A 104 1.26 6.84 16.11
C ASN A 104 2.00 6.48 14.82
N TYR A 105 2.13 7.46 13.93
CA TYR A 105 2.82 7.33 12.66
C TYR A 105 3.89 8.41 12.55
N ARG A 106 5.12 7.98 12.27
CA ARG A 106 6.26 8.87 12.05
C ARG A 106 6.58 8.93 10.56
N PHE A 107 6.60 10.13 10.00
CA PHE A 107 7.07 10.34 8.64
C PHE A 107 8.56 9.96 8.50
N ILE A 108 8.88 9.13 7.51
CA ILE A 108 10.26 8.70 7.23
C ILE A 108 10.79 9.35 5.97
N SER A 109 10.02 9.29 4.89
CA SER A 109 10.46 9.68 3.56
C SER A 109 9.26 9.80 2.62
N TYR A 110 9.48 10.30 1.42
CA TYR A 110 8.55 10.16 0.31
C TYR A 110 9.29 9.69 -0.94
N VAL A 111 8.58 9.00 -1.81
CA VAL A 111 8.94 8.84 -3.22
C VAL A 111 7.90 9.56 -4.05
N PHE A 112 8.08 9.63 -5.37
CA PHE A 112 7.09 10.24 -6.24
C PHE A 112 6.84 9.38 -7.47
N THR A 113 5.60 9.43 -7.94
CA THR A 113 5.13 8.76 -9.15
C THR A 113 4.74 9.82 -10.18
N SER A 114 4.76 9.47 -11.45
CA SER A 114 4.12 10.27 -12.50
C SER A 114 2.63 10.41 -12.25
N ARG A 115 2.08 11.60 -12.47
CA ARG A 115 0.64 11.84 -12.46
C ARG A 115 -0.03 11.00 -13.57
N GLY A 116 -1.10 10.30 -13.22
CA GLY A 116 -1.78 9.33 -14.10
C GLY A 116 -1.15 7.93 -14.12
N GLU A 117 -0.04 7.72 -13.42
CA GLU A 117 0.65 6.43 -13.27
C GLU A 117 0.95 6.20 -11.79
N LEU A 118 -0.07 6.24 -10.94
CA LEU A 118 0.08 6.16 -9.48
C LEU A 118 0.32 4.70 -9.06
N GLN A 119 1.54 4.22 -9.31
CA GLN A 119 1.96 2.86 -9.04
C GLN A 119 3.25 2.83 -8.23
N VAL A 120 3.30 1.96 -7.22
CA VAL A 120 4.52 1.71 -6.46
C VAL A 120 4.77 0.22 -6.41
N ALA A 121 6.00 -0.15 -6.73
CA ALA A 121 6.49 -1.51 -6.66
C ALA A 121 7.63 -1.63 -5.65
N ILE A 122 7.75 -2.82 -5.07
CA ILE A 122 8.92 -3.19 -4.29
C ILE A 122 9.82 -4.13 -5.07
N LEU A 123 11.12 -3.99 -4.87
CA LEU A 123 12.14 -4.77 -5.55
C LEU A 123 12.72 -5.84 -4.63
N ARG A 124 13.34 -6.87 -5.21
CA ARG A 124 14.07 -7.88 -4.43
C ARG A 124 15.36 -7.32 -3.82
N SER A 125 15.96 -6.33 -4.46
CA SER A 125 17.19 -5.66 -4.03
C SER A 125 16.95 -4.72 -2.84
N ARG A 126 18.00 -4.50 -2.04
CA ARG A 126 17.97 -3.62 -0.87
C ARG A 126 19.07 -2.58 -0.88
N SER A 127 18.93 -1.58 -0.03
CA SER A 127 19.96 -0.59 0.29
C SER A 127 19.86 -0.25 1.78
N LYS A 128 20.98 -0.39 2.50
CA LYS A 128 21.06 -0.09 3.94
C LYS A 128 20.01 -0.82 4.80
N GLY A 129 19.69 -2.07 4.45
CA GLY A 129 18.69 -2.90 5.14
C GLY A 129 17.26 -2.74 4.61
N TRP A 130 16.96 -1.67 3.88
CA TRP A 130 15.63 -1.37 3.37
C TRP A 130 15.43 -1.87 1.94
N ILE A 131 14.22 -2.34 1.64
CA ILE A 131 13.77 -2.77 0.31
C ILE A 131 13.77 -1.57 -0.64
N ASN A 132 14.38 -1.73 -1.81
CA ASN A 132 14.34 -0.68 -2.83
C ASN A 132 12.93 -0.58 -3.42
N ILE A 133 12.50 0.65 -3.69
CA ILE A 133 11.20 0.96 -4.27
C ILE A 133 11.40 1.29 -5.75
N ALA A 134 10.42 0.99 -6.58
CA ALA A 134 10.34 1.50 -7.94
C ALA A 134 8.99 2.16 -8.18
N ALA A 135 8.99 3.23 -8.97
CA ALA A 135 7.80 3.93 -9.41
C ALA A 135 7.99 4.45 -10.84
N PRO A 136 6.93 4.61 -11.63
CA PRO A 136 6.99 5.31 -12.90
C PRO A 136 7.24 6.80 -12.61
N VAL A 137 8.26 7.38 -13.22
CA VAL A 137 8.69 8.76 -13.00
C VAL A 137 8.88 9.45 -14.33
N PHE A 138 8.31 10.66 -14.46
CA PHE A 138 8.50 11.54 -15.59
C PHE A 138 9.85 12.24 -15.47
N THR A 139 10.67 12.14 -16.52
CA THR A 139 11.92 12.88 -16.69
C THR A 139 11.84 13.77 -17.93
N TYR A 140 12.66 14.82 -18.01
CA TYR A 140 12.73 15.70 -19.17
C TYR A 140 13.82 15.33 -20.17
N GLU A 141 14.90 14.71 -19.69
CA GLU A 141 16.08 14.37 -20.48
C GLU A 141 16.46 12.90 -20.23
N PRO A 142 15.95 11.96 -21.03
CA PRO A 142 14.95 12.13 -22.09
C PRO A 142 13.54 12.40 -21.55
N ARG A 143 12.68 12.98 -22.39
CA ARG A 143 11.26 13.23 -22.06
C ARG A 143 10.49 11.92 -22.10
N GLU A 144 10.36 11.26 -20.95
CA GLU A 144 9.73 9.95 -20.85
C GLU A 144 9.10 9.71 -19.47
N ILE A 145 8.23 8.70 -19.38
CA ILE A 145 7.83 8.08 -18.13
C ILE A 145 8.47 6.69 -18.10
N ALA A 146 9.27 6.42 -17.07
CA ALA A 146 9.92 5.13 -16.91
C ALA A 146 9.93 4.68 -15.46
N TRP A 147 9.96 3.36 -15.23
CA TRP A 147 10.17 2.81 -13.89
C TRP A 147 11.58 3.14 -13.41
N ARG A 148 11.67 3.97 -12.38
CA ARG A 148 12.93 4.40 -11.76
C ARG A 148 13.02 3.86 -10.34
N VAL A 149 14.26 3.58 -9.91
CA VAL A 149 14.52 2.99 -8.60
C VAL A 149 14.83 4.07 -7.57
N PHE A 150 14.19 3.95 -6.42
CA PHE A 150 14.47 4.69 -5.20
C PHE A 150 15.21 3.79 -4.22
N LYS A 151 16.34 4.26 -3.70
CA LYS A 151 17.16 3.53 -2.71
C LYS A 151 17.18 4.29 -1.39
N PHE A 152 17.13 3.57 -0.28
CA PHE A 152 17.27 4.17 1.04
C PHE A 152 18.75 4.50 1.33
N ASP A 153 19.03 5.75 1.67
CA ASP A 153 20.39 6.24 1.93
C ASP A 153 20.83 6.09 3.41
N GLY A 154 19.95 5.54 4.25
CA GLY A 154 20.12 5.47 5.71
C GLY A 154 19.28 6.50 6.47
N LYS A 155 18.69 7.47 5.76
CA LYS A 155 17.77 8.48 6.31
C LYS A 155 16.46 8.55 5.52
N LYS A 156 16.52 8.52 4.19
CA LYS A 156 15.37 8.62 3.29
C LYS A 156 15.59 7.85 1.99
N TYR A 157 14.51 7.62 1.25
CA TYR A 157 14.58 7.17 -0.13
C TYR A 157 15.03 8.30 -1.05
N GLN A 158 15.92 7.95 -1.98
CA GLN A 158 16.46 8.85 -2.99
C GLN A 158 16.23 8.25 -4.37
N LEU A 159 15.74 9.06 -5.30
CA LEU A 159 15.69 8.69 -6.71
C LEU A 159 17.11 8.43 -7.22
N THR A 160 17.30 7.33 -7.94
CA THR A 160 18.57 6.99 -8.57
C THR A 160 18.50 7.15 -10.09
N SER A 161 19.66 7.13 -10.76
CA SER A 161 19.71 7.08 -12.23
C SER A 161 19.22 5.74 -12.82
N GLN A 162 19.06 4.71 -11.99
CA GLN A 162 18.67 3.37 -12.42
C GLN A 162 17.26 3.36 -13.02
N LYS A 163 17.19 3.03 -14.31
CA LYS A 163 15.97 2.76 -15.09
C LYS A 163 15.75 1.25 -15.16
N LEU A 164 14.52 0.79 -14.91
CA LEU A 164 14.14 -0.59 -15.17
C LEU A 164 13.70 -0.76 -16.62
N SER A 165 14.05 -1.88 -17.24
CA SER A 165 13.67 -2.20 -18.62
C SER A 165 12.19 -2.57 -18.78
N SER A 166 11.51 -2.93 -17.69
CA SER A 166 10.09 -3.30 -17.67
C SER A 166 9.44 -2.95 -16.33
N ALA A 167 8.10 -2.97 -16.30
CA ALA A 167 7.35 -2.87 -15.06
C ALA A 167 7.73 -4.03 -14.09
N PRO A 168 7.94 -3.74 -12.79
CA PRO A 168 8.15 -4.78 -11.79
C PRO A 168 6.91 -5.66 -11.59
N LYS A 169 7.13 -6.91 -11.18
CA LYS A 169 6.04 -7.88 -10.91
C LYS A 169 5.27 -7.55 -9.63
N GLN A 170 5.96 -7.04 -8.60
CA GLN A 170 5.39 -6.83 -7.27
C GLN A 170 4.98 -5.37 -7.06
N ILE A 171 3.87 -4.99 -7.69
CA ILE A 171 3.25 -3.68 -7.49
C ILE A 171 2.35 -3.76 -6.26
N VAL A 172 2.66 -2.94 -5.24
CA VAL A 172 2.02 -2.93 -3.92
C VAL A 172 0.99 -1.81 -3.77
N LEU A 173 1.05 -0.80 -4.63
CA LEU A 173 0.08 0.29 -4.70
C LEU A 173 -0.25 0.57 -6.17
N ARG A 174 -1.54 0.68 -6.48
CA ARG A 174 -2.09 1.07 -7.79
C ARG A 174 -3.28 2.00 -7.58
N GLU A 175 -3.50 2.94 -8.49
CA GLU A 175 -4.69 3.80 -8.49
C GLU A 175 -6.02 3.01 -8.40
N THR A 176 -6.08 1.85 -9.05
CA THR A 176 -7.28 0.98 -9.07
C THR A 176 -7.38 0.04 -7.87
N SER A 177 -6.41 0.06 -6.96
CA SER A 177 -6.37 -0.85 -5.81
C SER A 177 -6.80 -0.14 -4.53
N GLY A 178 -7.62 -0.83 -3.73
CA GLY A 178 -8.04 -0.34 -2.42
C GLY A 178 -9.06 0.81 -2.48
N SER A 179 -9.40 1.31 -1.29
CA SER A 179 -10.35 2.40 -1.13
C SER A 179 -9.66 3.75 -1.18
N LYS A 180 -10.29 4.71 -1.86
CA LYS A 180 -9.89 6.11 -1.85
C LYS A 180 -10.51 6.79 -0.64
N TYR A 181 -9.73 7.62 0.03
CA TYR A 181 -10.14 8.36 1.22
C TYR A 181 -9.94 9.86 1.01
N THR A 182 -10.83 10.66 1.59
CA THR A 182 -10.73 12.12 1.69
C THR A 182 -10.46 12.51 3.13
N PHE A 183 -9.95 13.73 3.35
CA PHE A 183 -9.97 14.29 4.70
C PHE A 183 -11.41 14.57 5.13
N PRO A 184 -11.75 14.38 6.41
CA PRO A 184 -13.06 14.76 6.91
C PRO A 184 -13.28 16.26 6.72
N GLU A 185 -14.47 16.63 6.25
CA GLU A 185 -14.91 18.02 6.30
C GLU A 185 -14.95 18.45 7.77
N SER A 186 -14.47 19.66 8.06
CA SER A 186 -14.51 20.18 9.42
C SER A 186 -15.95 20.47 9.82
N GLY A 187 -16.61 19.47 10.39
CA GLY A 187 -17.79 19.61 11.24
C GLY A 187 -17.36 19.46 12.70
N GLU A 188 -17.67 20.48 13.49
CA GLU A 188 -17.68 20.58 14.97
C GLU A 188 -17.06 19.40 15.74
N GLN A 189 -15.89 19.66 16.35
CA GLN A 189 -15.51 19.06 17.63
C GLN A 189 -15.82 20.07 18.74
#